data_AF-A0A5N6IU29-F1
#
_entry.id   AF-A0A5N6IU29-F1
#
_cell.length_a   1.000
_cell.length_b   1.000
_cell.length_c   1.000
_cell.angle_alpha   90.00
_cell.angle_beta   90.00
_cell.angle_gamma   90.00
#
_symmetry.space_group_name_H-M   'P 1'
#
loop_
_entity.id
_entity.type
_entity.pdbx_description
1 polymer ?
#
loop_
_entity_poly.entity_id
_entity_poly.type
_entity_poly.pdbx_seq_one_letter_code
_entity_poly.pdbx_strand_id
1 'polypeptide(L)'
;MTNDVKEEVLSLDLEENDFLYRIRRNSRIVYVSVLDAGILPPDYRTDGFLVLAKLQNIPKWNDKWKTLTVRNTAQGIQSSPDEFPPHGLGLGQLNHPSAIFVNILDLTTVSRTSYRLSRVRHGEESWVLKIARFKHEIASLQNEVSIYSKLMASGVSFCPKFIGFVTPGIQDLKDCTETVRLLHEHGIVHGDLNKYNFLVTEEGVKLFDFEVSAAQEDADPGSTEDELKGLAARLEDESGIGRHGSLF
;
A
#
# COMPACT_ATOMS: atom_id res chain seq x y z
N MET A 1 1.83 32.22 23.42
CA MET A 1 1.82 31.78 22.01
C MET A 1 1.21 30.38 22.04
N THR A 2 -0.04 30.24 21.65
CA THR A 2 -0.67 28.92 21.52
C THR A 2 0.05 28.21 20.38
N ASN A 3 0.78 27.13 20.68
CA ASN A 3 1.30 26.22 19.66
C ASN A 3 0.10 25.59 18.98
N ASP A 4 -0.37 26.20 17.89
CA ASP A 4 -1.45 25.64 17.09
C ASP A 4 -0.98 24.28 16.58
N VAL A 5 -1.68 23.22 17.01
CA VAL A 5 -1.37 21.87 16.56
C VAL A 5 -1.74 21.82 15.07
N LYS A 6 -0.76 21.55 14.21
CA LYS A 6 -1.02 21.38 12.78
C LYS A 6 -1.64 20.01 12.55
N GLU A 7 -2.90 20.00 12.15
CA GLU A 7 -3.68 18.78 11.92
C GLU A 7 -4.17 18.70 10.48
N GLU A 8 -4.15 17.50 9.91
CA GLU A 8 -4.55 17.24 8.51
C GLU A 8 -5.09 15.82 8.39
N VAL A 9 -6.26 15.66 7.74
CA VAL A 9 -6.78 14.34 7.38
C VAL A 9 -6.00 13.84 6.16
N LEU A 10 -5.27 12.73 6.32
CA LEU A 10 -4.43 12.16 5.27
C LEU A 10 -5.18 11.15 4.41
N SER A 11 -6.06 10.36 5.04
CA SER A 11 -6.89 9.35 4.37
C SER A 11 -8.09 9.00 5.24
N LEU A 12 -9.11 8.45 4.59
CA LEU A 12 -10.36 8.03 5.17
C LEU A 12 -10.76 6.67 4.59
N ASP A 13 -11.40 5.88 5.43
CA ASP A 13 -12.10 4.63 5.10
C ASP A 13 -13.52 4.80 5.63
N LEU A 14 -14.51 4.78 4.73
CA LEU A 14 -15.90 5.10 5.06
C LEU A 14 -16.75 3.87 4.79
N GLU A 15 -17.28 3.29 5.85
CA GLU A 15 -18.32 2.28 5.78
C GLU A 15 -19.70 2.94 5.99
N GLU A 16 -20.77 2.15 5.92
CA GLU A 16 -22.14 2.68 6.05
C GLU A 16 -22.36 3.38 7.40
N ASN A 17 -21.85 2.79 8.49
CA ASN A 17 -22.13 3.22 9.86
C ASN A 17 -20.89 3.56 10.70
N ASP A 18 -19.69 3.22 10.22
CA ASP A 18 -18.43 3.53 10.88
C ASP A 18 -17.39 4.11 9.91
N PHE A 19 -16.51 4.95 10.44
CA PHE A 19 -15.53 5.69 9.67
C PHE A 19 -14.17 5.59 10.34
N LEU A 20 -13.11 5.46 9.55
CA LEU A 20 -11.75 5.43 10.05
C LEU A 20 -10.91 6.49 9.35
N TYR A 21 -10.38 7.43 10.13
CA TYR A 21 -9.55 8.53 9.63
C TYR A 21 -8.09 8.32 10.04
N ARG A 22 -7.18 8.50 9.08
CA ARG A 22 -5.74 8.65 9.33
C ARG A 22 -5.40 10.12 9.32
N ILE A 23 -4.91 10.64 10.44
CA ILE A 23 -4.71 12.08 10.67
C ILE A 23 -3.24 12.35 11.01
N ARG A 24 -2.65 13.35 10.35
CA ARG A 24 -1.38 13.94 10.78
C ARG A 24 -1.66 14.88 11.95
N ARG A 25 -0.95 14.71 13.06
CA ARG A 25 -0.91 15.66 14.18
C ARG A 25 0.55 16.04 14.41
N ASN A 26 0.95 17.20 13.92
CA ASN A 26 2.34 17.67 13.89
C ASN A 26 3.26 16.67 13.16
N SER A 27 4.15 16.02 13.92
CA SER A 27 5.14 15.03 13.46
C SER A 27 4.70 13.58 13.68
N ARG A 28 3.43 13.34 14.01
CA ARG A 28 2.89 11.98 14.23
C ARG A 28 1.69 11.73 13.33
N ILE A 29 1.46 10.46 13.03
CA ILE A 29 0.23 9.97 12.41
C ILE A 29 -0.57 9.23 13.48
N VAL A 30 -1.86 9.50 13.53
CA VAL A 30 -2.82 8.88 14.45
C VAL A 30 -4.04 8.39 13.68
N TYR A 31 -4.82 7.52 14.32
CA TYR A 31 -6.05 6.98 13.76
C TYR A 31 -7.26 7.35 14.63
N VAL A 32 -8.39 7.66 13.99
CA VAL A 32 -9.64 7.93 14.69
C VAL A 32 -10.73 7.05 14.10
N SER A 33 -11.26 6.13 14.89
CA SER A 33 -12.39 5.27 14.53
C SER A 33 -13.67 5.86 15.10
N VAL A 34 -14.60 6.21 14.24
CA VAL A 34 -15.91 6.76 14.58
C VAL A 34 -16.93 5.65 14.33
N LEU A 35 -17.53 5.11 15.39
CA LEU A 35 -18.38 3.90 15.31
C LEU A 35 -19.88 4.20 15.22
N ASP A 36 -20.25 5.45 14.95
CA ASP A 36 -21.64 5.87 14.82
C ASP A 36 -21.78 6.99 13.79
N ALA A 37 -22.62 6.73 12.78
CA ALA A 37 -22.88 7.65 11.67
C ALA A 37 -23.47 9.00 12.08
N GLY A 38 -24.11 9.09 13.24
CA GLY A 38 -24.70 10.31 13.79
C GLY A 38 -23.67 11.29 14.36
N ILE A 39 -22.42 10.86 14.56
CA ILE A 39 -21.34 11.73 15.06
C ILE A 39 -20.87 12.70 13.97
N LEU A 40 -20.82 12.24 12.72
CA LEU A 40 -20.39 13.03 11.57
C LEU A 40 -21.50 13.08 10.50
N PRO A 41 -22.06 14.27 10.20
CA PRO A 41 -23.02 14.44 9.12
C PRO A 41 -22.46 13.93 7.77
N PRO A 42 -23.27 13.36 6.88
CA PRO A 42 -22.83 12.85 5.58
C PRO A 42 -21.93 13.82 4.80
N ASP A 43 -22.33 15.09 4.72
CA ASP A 43 -21.63 16.14 3.96
C ASP A 43 -20.25 16.51 4.55
N TYR A 44 -19.94 16.04 5.76
CA TYR A 44 -18.67 16.33 6.42
C TYR A 44 -17.64 15.23 6.16
N ARG A 45 -18.07 13.99 5.93
CA ARG A 45 -17.24 12.77 6.07
C ARG A 45 -16.03 12.72 5.12
N THR A 46 -16.04 13.51 4.04
CA THR A 46 -14.97 13.56 3.05
C THR A 46 -14.18 14.87 3.05
N ASP A 47 -14.65 15.92 3.73
CA ASP A 47 -13.97 17.20 3.83
C ASP A 47 -13.09 17.22 5.08
N GLY A 48 -11.76 17.18 4.89
CA GLY A 48 -10.81 17.09 6.00
C GLY A 48 -10.91 18.24 7.00
N PHE A 49 -11.27 19.45 6.56
CA PHE A 49 -11.46 20.60 7.46
C PHE A 49 -12.72 20.42 8.31
N LEU A 50 -13.83 20.03 7.70
CA LEU A 50 -15.10 19.80 8.40
C LEU A 50 -15.03 18.59 9.35
N VAL A 51 -14.35 17.51 8.94
CA VAL A 51 -14.05 16.37 9.82
C VAL A 51 -13.28 16.84 11.05
N LEU A 52 -12.16 17.54 10.87
CA LEU A 52 -11.34 18.02 11.99
C LEU A 52 -12.11 18.97 12.90
N ALA A 53 -12.90 19.89 12.34
CA ALA A 53 -13.73 20.80 13.11
C ALA A 53 -14.71 20.06 14.05
N LYS A 54 -15.20 18.88 13.66
CA LYS A 54 -16.01 18.03 14.55
C LYS A 54 -15.16 17.21 15.51
N LEU A 55 -14.11 16.53 15.02
CA LEU A 55 -13.30 15.64 15.83
C LEU A 55 -12.55 16.36 16.96
N GLN A 56 -12.11 17.61 16.73
CA GLN A 56 -11.43 18.43 17.73
C GLN A 56 -12.28 18.74 18.98
N ASN A 57 -13.61 18.62 18.87
CA ASN A 57 -14.56 18.86 19.96
C ASN A 57 -14.94 17.58 20.72
N ILE A 58 -14.41 16.42 20.33
CA ILE A 58 -14.70 15.13 20.98
C ILE A 58 -13.92 15.03 22.30
N PRO A 59 -14.48 14.39 23.35
CA PRO A 59 -13.74 14.14 24.58
C PRO A 59 -12.37 13.51 24.32
N LYS A 60 -11.38 13.79 25.18
CA LYS A 60 -10.02 13.22 25.10
C LYS A 60 -9.25 13.49 23.80
N TRP A 61 -9.74 14.35 22.89
CA TRP A 61 -9.02 14.71 21.67
C TRP A 61 -7.60 15.21 21.93
N ASN A 62 -7.45 16.04 22.97
CA ASN A 62 -6.17 16.65 23.36
C ASN A 62 -5.30 15.76 24.24
N ASP A 63 -5.77 14.57 24.61
CA ASP A 63 -4.97 13.60 25.37
C ASP A 63 -3.87 13.00 24.48
N LYS A 64 -2.95 12.26 25.10
CA LYS A 64 -1.91 11.52 24.37
C LYS A 64 -2.42 10.14 23.97
N TRP A 65 -2.59 9.92 22.68
CA TRP A 65 -3.00 8.65 22.09
C TRP A 65 -2.37 8.46 20.70
N LYS A 66 -2.45 7.23 20.18
CA LYS A 66 -2.12 6.83 18.80
C LYS A 66 -3.36 6.47 18.02
N THR A 67 -4.34 5.86 18.69
CA THR A 67 -5.67 5.61 18.12
C THR A 67 -6.73 6.15 19.06
N LEU A 68 -7.86 6.61 18.52
CA LEU A 68 -8.98 7.10 19.31
C LEU A 68 -10.26 6.48 18.76
N THR A 69 -11.00 5.76 19.60
CA THR A 69 -12.31 5.23 19.24
C THR A 69 -13.38 6.15 19.79
N VAL A 70 -14.33 6.54 18.95
CA VAL A 70 -15.42 7.47 19.26
C VAL A 70 -16.76 6.75 19.09
N ARG A 71 -17.63 6.89 20.08
CA ARG A 71 -18.96 6.28 20.10
C ARG A 71 -20.01 7.30 20.52
N ASN A 72 -21.22 7.13 20.03
CA ASN A 72 -22.39 7.82 20.54
C ASN A 72 -23.09 6.90 21.53
N THR A 73 -23.23 7.33 22.78
CA THR A 73 -23.89 6.55 23.83
C THR A 73 -25.10 7.29 24.38
N ALA A 74 -25.89 6.64 25.23
CA ALA A 74 -27.00 7.29 25.92
C ALA A 74 -26.56 8.49 26.78
N GLN A 75 -25.28 8.57 27.14
CA GLN A 75 -24.66 9.66 27.90
C GLN A 75 -24.01 10.72 27.00
N GLY A 76 -24.21 10.63 25.68
CA GLY A 76 -23.61 11.50 24.68
C GLY A 76 -22.38 10.89 24.01
N ILE A 77 -21.60 11.74 23.34
CA ILE A 77 -20.39 11.31 22.63
C ILE A 77 -19.30 10.96 23.65
N GLN A 78 -18.75 9.76 23.53
CA GLN A 78 -17.64 9.27 24.35
C GLN A 78 -16.47 8.86 23.46
N SER A 79 -15.28 8.87 24.05
CA SER A 79 -14.07 8.40 23.38
C SER A 79 -13.14 7.61 24.30
N SER A 80 -12.40 6.70 23.69
CA SER A 80 -11.42 5.84 24.34
C SER A 80 -10.11 5.85 23.57
N PRO A 81 -8.98 6.20 24.21
CA PRO A 81 -7.67 6.13 23.58
C PRO A 81 -7.18 4.68 23.46
N ASP A 82 -6.48 4.38 22.38
CA ASP A 82 -5.62 3.21 22.18
C ASP A 82 -6.32 1.84 22.32
N GLU A 83 -7.61 1.73 21.97
CA GLU A 83 -8.34 0.45 21.96
C GLU A 83 -7.84 -0.54 20.90
N PHE A 84 -7.12 -0.05 19.89
CA PHE A 84 -6.48 -0.88 18.87
C PHE A 84 -5.09 -0.32 18.54
N PRO A 85 -4.12 -1.18 18.16
CA PRO A 85 -2.82 -0.71 17.73
C PRO A 85 -2.93 -0.03 16.34
N PRO A 86 -2.08 0.97 16.04
CA PRO A 86 -1.94 1.47 14.68
C PRO A 86 -1.64 0.33 13.70
N HIS A 87 -2.17 0.43 12.49
CA HIS A 87 -1.93 -0.56 11.45
C HIS A 87 -0.44 -0.60 11.07
N GLY A 88 0.09 -1.79 10.89
CA GLY A 88 1.49 -2.00 10.55
C GLY A 88 1.75 -3.42 10.09
N LEU A 89 2.82 -3.58 9.33
CA LEU A 89 3.33 -4.88 8.90
C LEU A 89 3.81 -5.67 10.12
N GLY A 90 3.68 -7.00 10.04
CA GLY A 90 4.30 -7.94 10.98
C GLY A 90 5.80 -7.98 10.76
N LEU A 91 6.53 -6.99 11.29
CA LEU A 91 7.98 -6.86 11.07
C LEU A 91 8.79 -8.09 11.50
N GLY A 92 8.32 -8.84 12.51
CA GLY A 92 8.95 -10.10 12.93
C GLY A 92 8.91 -11.22 11.89
N GLN A 93 8.04 -11.11 10.88
CA GLN A 93 7.95 -12.04 9.74
C GLN A 93 8.79 -11.57 8.54
N LEU A 94 9.37 -10.36 8.61
CA LEU A 94 10.14 -9.75 7.53
C LEU A 94 11.63 -9.84 7.87
N ASN A 95 12.32 -10.86 7.33
CA ASN A 95 13.77 -10.96 7.44
C ASN A 95 14.43 -10.20 6.29
N HIS A 96 14.54 -8.88 6.41
CA HIS A 96 15.11 -8.04 5.37
C HIS A 96 16.35 -7.27 5.88
N PRO A 97 17.56 -7.85 5.79
CA PRO A 97 18.78 -7.27 6.36
C PRO A 97 19.19 -5.93 5.74
N SER A 98 18.71 -5.60 4.54
CA SER A 98 18.97 -4.32 3.86
C SER A 98 17.81 -3.31 3.99
N ALA A 99 16.81 -3.58 4.83
CA ALA A 99 15.63 -2.71 4.92
C ALA A 99 16.00 -1.48 5.73
N ILE A 100 15.66 -0.31 5.19
CA ILE A 100 15.73 0.93 5.95
C ILE A 100 14.33 1.32 6.41
N PHE A 101 14.24 1.84 7.64
CA PHE A 101 12.99 2.37 8.18
C PHE A 101 12.99 3.89 7.99
N VAL A 102 12.10 4.37 7.13
CA VAL A 102 11.94 5.80 6.85
C VAL A 102 10.63 6.28 7.46
N ASN A 103 10.65 7.43 8.13
CA ASN A 103 9.42 8.08 8.54
C ASN A 103 8.74 8.68 7.32
N ILE A 104 7.50 8.27 7.04
CA ILE A 104 6.74 8.74 5.89
C ILE A 104 6.56 10.27 5.86
N LEU A 105 6.59 10.94 7.01
CA LEU A 105 6.50 12.40 7.09
C LEU A 105 7.77 13.13 6.63
N ASP A 106 8.88 12.42 6.49
CA ASP A 106 10.14 12.94 5.96
C ASP A 106 10.20 12.82 4.42
N LEU A 107 9.21 12.16 3.82
CA LEU A 107 9.08 12.01 2.38
C LEU A 107 8.33 13.19 1.76
N THR A 108 8.84 13.72 0.67
CA THR A 108 8.16 14.74 -0.13
C THR A 108 7.47 14.10 -1.32
N THR A 109 6.14 14.13 -1.39
CA THR A 109 5.40 13.64 -2.56
C THR A 109 5.71 14.51 -3.78
N VAL A 110 6.20 13.89 -4.86
CA VAL A 110 6.46 14.53 -6.15
C VAL A 110 5.25 14.40 -7.07
N SER A 111 4.68 13.20 -7.13
CA SER A 111 3.48 12.91 -7.91
C SER A 111 2.75 11.72 -7.31
N ARG A 112 1.42 11.71 -7.41
CA ARG A 112 0.58 10.60 -6.96
C ARG A 112 0.10 9.84 -8.20
N THR A 113 0.35 8.53 -8.22
CA THR A 113 -0.16 7.62 -9.25
C THR A 113 -1.52 7.06 -8.83
N SER A 114 -1.63 6.63 -7.58
CA SER A 114 -2.87 6.14 -6.98
C SER A 114 -2.95 6.50 -5.50
N TYR A 115 -4.03 6.09 -4.82
CA TYR A 115 -4.19 6.31 -3.39
C TYR A 115 -3.13 5.60 -2.53
N ARG A 116 -2.57 4.49 -3.03
CA ARG A 116 -1.56 3.68 -2.35
C ARG A 116 -0.17 3.84 -2.95
N LEU A 117 -0.03 4.53 -4.08
CA LEU A 117 1.21 4.58 -4.86
C LEU A 117 1.57 6.02 -5.23
N SER A 118 2.79 6.43 -4.88
CA SER A 118 3.28 7.77 -5.20
C SER A 118 4.78 7.77 -5.46
N ARG A 119 5.23 8.69 -6.32
CA ARG A 119 6.64 9.03 -6.42
C ARG A 119 6.96 10.06 -5.34
N VAL A 120 7.99 9.77 -4.55
CA VAL A 120 8.41 10.61 -3.43
C VAL A 120 9.90 10.92 -3.53
N ARG A 121 10.34 11.97 -2.84
CA ARG A 121 11.75 12.28 -2.62
C ARG A 121 12.11 12.06 -1.15
N HIS A 122 13.27 11.46 -0.94
CA HIS A 122 13.93 11.33 0.36
C HIS A 122 15.36 11.87 0.22
N GLY A 123 15.60 13.09 0.72
CA GLY A 123 16.81 13.83 0.37
C GLY A 123 16.86 14.13 -1.14
N GLU A 124 17.96 13.77 -1.79
CA GLU A 124 18.17 13.95 -3.23
C GLU A 124 17.67 12.76 -4.06
N GLU A 125 17.32 11.65 -3.42
CA GLU A 125 16.89 10.43 -4.11
C GLU A 125 15.38 10.43 -4.40
N SER A 126 15.00 9.80 -5.51
CA SER A 126 13.60 9.58 -5.90
C SER A 126 13.20 8.13 -5.69
N TRP A 127 12.09 7.93 -5.00
CA TRP A 127 11.61 6.63 -4.55
C TRP A 127 10.17 6.43 -4.99
N VAL A 128 9.77 5.16 -5.11
CA VAL A 128 8.37 4.77 -5.22
C VAL A 128 7.88 4.38 -3.83
N LEU A 129 6.86 5.07 -3.33
CA LEU A 129 6.19 4.74 -2.08
C LEU A 129 4.91 3.97 -2.38
N LYS A 130 4.89 2.71 -1.95
CA LYS A 130 3.66 1.91 -1.80
C LYS A 130 3.27 1.86 -0.32
N ILE A 131 2.03 2.19 0.02
CA ILE A 131 1.56 2.29 1.40
C ILE A 131 0.30 1.44 1.64
N ALA A 132 0.25 0.81 2.81
CA ALA A 132 -0.97 0.28 3.43
C ALA A 132 -1.37 1.21 4.58
N ARG A 133 -2.50 1.88 4.41
CA ARG A 133 -3.06 2.93 5.26
C ARG A 133 -4.00 2.33 6.29
N PHE A 134 -4.73 1.29 5.91
CA PHE A 134 -5.77 0.62 6.71
C PHE A 134 -5.53 -0.88 6.82
N LYS A 135 -6.15 -1.51 7.83
CA LYS A 135 -5.94 -2.93 8.15
C LYS A 135 -6.18 -3.87 6.96
N HIS A 136 -7.19 -3.60 6.13
CA HIS A 136 -7.53 -4.42 4.98
C HIS A 136 -6.46 -4.39 3.88
N GLU A 137 -5.62 -3.34 3.82
CA GLU A 137 -4.52 -3.21 2.84
C GLU A 137 -3.23 -3.90 3.31
N ILE A 138 -3.12 -4.24 4.61
CA ILE A 138 -1.89 -4.73 5.24
C ILE A 138 -1.53 -6.13 4.73
N ALA A 139 -2.51 -7.02 4.57
CA ALA A 139 -2.24 -8.41 4.18
C ALA A 139 -1.57 -8.48 2.79
N SER A 140 -2.10 -7.75 1.81
CA SER A 140 -1.53 -7.70 0.46
C SER A 140 -0.12 -7.10 0.44
N LEU A 141 0.10 -5.99 1.16
CA LEU A 141 1.44 -5.39 1.24
C LEU A 141 2.43 -6.29 2.01
N GLN A 142 1.98 -6.97 3.06
CA GLN A 142 2.79 -7.94 3.81
C GLN A 142 3.23 -9.09 2.92
N ASN A 143 2.32 -9.60 2.08
CA ASN A 143 2.62 -10.64 1.12
C ASN A 143 3.69 -10.18 0.12
N GLU A 144 3.48 -9.03 -0.52
CA GLU A 144 4.41 -8.46 -1.49
C GLU A 144 5.83 -8.28 -0.88
N VAL A 145 5.94 -7.70 0.32
CA VAL A 145 7.22 -7.52 1.00
C VAL A 145 7.87 -8.87 1.38
N SER A 146 7.07 -9.89 1.70
CA SER A 146 7.58 -11.24 1.98
C SER A 146 8.18 -11.90 0.73
N ILE A 147 7.55 -11.71 -0.43
CA ILE A 147 8.04 -12.23 -1.71
C ILE A 147 9.35 -11.53 -2.09
N TYR A 148 9.41 -10.21 -1.99
CA TYR A 148 10.67 -9.47 -2.16
C TYR A 148 11.77 -9.97 -1.23
N SER A 149 11.45 -10.24 0.04
CA SER A 149 12.43 -10.76 1.00
C SER A 149 12.97 -12.13 0.57
N LYS A 150 12.10 -13.04 0.07
CA LYS A 150 12.51 -14.35 -0.46
C LYS A 150 13.41 -14.22 -1.68
N LEU A 151 13.03 -13.38 -2.65
CA LEU A 151 13.77 -13.18 -3.91
C LEU A 151 15.14 -12.53 -3.69
N MET A 152 15.26 -11.58 -2.76
CA MET A 152 16.57 -11.00 -2.43
C MET A 152 17.48 -11.99 -1.71
N ALA A 153 16.92 -12.85 -0.84
CA ALA A 153 17.70 -13.87 -0.16
C ALA A 153 18.29 -14.91 -1.14
N SER A 154 17.65 -15.14 -2.30
CA SER A 154 18.18 -16.00 -3.36
C SER A 154 19.14 -15.30 -4.33
N GLY A 155 19.46 -14.01 -4.12
CA GLY A 155 20.45 -13.28 -4.92
C GLY A 155 19.96 -12.84 -6.31
N VAL A 156 18.65 -12.74 -6.48
CA VAL A 156 18.02 -12.56 -7.80
C VAL A 156 17.98 -11.09 -8.22
N SER A 157 18.41 -10.80 -9.45
CA SER A 157 18.59 -9.45 -9.99
C SER A 157 17.39 -8.86 -10.72
N PHE A 158 16.30 -9.61 -10.96
CA PHE A 158 15.13 -9.08 -11.68
C PHE A 158 14.14 -8.33 -10.77
N CYS A 159 14.42 -8.18 -9.48
CA CYS A 159 13.70 -7.22 -8.65
C CYS A 159 14.16 -5.79 -9.01
N PRO A 160 13.25 -4.80 -9.07
CA PRO A 160 13.61 -3.47 -9.52
C PRO A 160 14.64 -2.80 -8.60
N LYS A 161 15.77 -2.38 -9.18
CA LYS A 161 16.61 -1.27 -8.70
C LYS A 161 16.35 -0.09 -9.64
N PHE A 162 16.01 1.07 -9.09
CA PHE A 162 15.32 2.13 -9.83
C PHE A 162 16.23 2.90 -10.81
N ILE A 163 15.94 2.95 -12.13
CA ILE A 163 16.09 4.07 -13.11
C ILE A 163 15.30 3.73 -14.41
N GLY A 164 14.34 4.58 -14.82
CA GLY A 164 13.80 4.76 -16.20
C GLY A 164 13.28 3.54 -16.99
N PHE A 165 12.00 3.53 -17.41
CA PHE A 165 11.36 2.28 -17.85
C PHE A 165 10.37 2.38 -19.02
N VAL A 166 10.20 1.26 -19.72
CA VAL A 166 9.20 1.04 -20.77
C VAL A 166 8.34 -0.19 -20.41
N THR A 167 7.03 -0.09 -20.57
CA THR A 167 6.10 -1.24 -20.44
C THR A 167 6.32 -2.21 -21.61
N PRO A 168 6.48 -3.52 -21.38
CA PRO A 168 6.72 -4.47 -22.46
C PRO A 168 5.52 -4.62 -23.40
N GLY A 169 5.81 -4.95 -24.65
CA GLY A 169 4.85 -5.44 -25.63
C GLY A 169 5.14 -6.88 -26.04
N ILE A 170 4.43 -7.38 -27.07
CA ILE A 170 4.61 -8.75 -27.55
C ILE A 170 6.04 -9.06 -28.00
N GLN A 171 6.78 -8.05 -28.46
CA GLN A 171 8.19 -8.18 -28.82
C GLN A 171 9.09 -8.59 -27.65
N ASP A 172 8.69 -8.29 -26.41
CA ASP A 172 9.43 -8.61 -25.19
C ASP A 172 8.99 -9.95 -24.58
N LEU A 173 8.09 -10.69 -25.25
CA LEU A 173 7.50 -11.94 -24.73
C LEU A 173 8.55 -12.95 -24.29
N LYS A 174 9.65 -13.08 -25.04
CA LYS A 174 10.72 -14.03 -24.71
C LYS A 174 11.32 -13.72 -23.34
N ASP A 175 11.75 -12.48 -23.13
CA ASP A 175 12.43 -12.05 -21.92
C ASP A 175 11.45 -12.02 -20.71
N CYS A 176 10.20 -11.64 -20.96
CA CYS A 176 9.11 -11.78 -19.96
C CYS A 176 8.88 -13.25 -19.58
N THR A 177 8.87 -14.16 -20.56
CA THR A 177 8.70 -15.61 -20.32
C THR A 177 9.85 -16.17 -19.49
N GLU A 178 11.09 -15.79 -19.80
CA GLU A 178 12.28 -16.20 -19.04
C GLU A 178 12.23 -15.67 -17.60
N THR A 179 11.78 -14.43 -17.41
CA THR A 179 11.60 -13.82 -16.08
C THR A 179 10.53 -14.55 -15.25
N VAL A 180 9.39 -14.91 -15.87
CA VAL A 180 8.32 -15.67 -15.20
C VAL A 180 8.79 -17.09 -14.85
N ARG A 181 9.52 -17.76 -15.75
CA ARG A 181 10.11 -19.08 -15.45
C ARG A 181 11.08 -18.99 -14.27
N LEU A 182 11.90 -17.95 -14.22
CA LEU A 182 12.83 -17.76 -13.11
C LEU A 182 12.06 -17.50 -11.81
N LEU A 183 10.96 -16.75 -11.82
CA LEU A 183 10.08 -16.63 -10.66
C LEU A 183 9.54 -18.00 -10.21
N HIS A 184 9.12 -18.84 -11.16
CA HIS A 184 8.63 -20.19 -10.88
C HIS A 184 9.72 -21.10 -10.34
N GLU A 185 10.95 -21.00 -10.81
CA GLU A 185 12.09 -21.76 -10.27
C GLU A 185 12.36 -21.42 -8.80
N HIS A 186 11.98 -20.23 -8.36
CA HIS A 186 12.03 -19.80 -6.96
C HIS A 186 10.79 -20.21 -6.15
N GLY A 187 9.92 -21.06 -6.71
CA GLY A 187 8.75 -21.59 -6.03
C GLY A 187 7.64 -20.56 -5.85
N ILE A 188 7.57 -19.52 -6.68
CA ILE A 188 6.57 -18.45 -6.58
C ILE A 188 5.68 -18.45 -7.82
N VAL A 189 4.38 -18.28 -7.63
CA VAL A 189 3.38 -17.96 -8.67
C VAL A 189 3.00 -16.50 -8.49
N HIS A 190 2.94 -15.71 -9.56
CA HIS A 190 2.67 -14.28 -9.45
C HIS A 190 1.20 -13.97 -9.11
N GLY A 191 0.26 -14.69 -9.70
CA GLY A 191 -1.18 -14.59 -9.49
C GLY A 191 -1.87 -13.51 -10.33
N ASP A 192 -1.17 -12.42 -10.65
CA ASP A 192 -1.72 -11.30 -11.46
C ASP A 192 -0.73 -10.83 -12.55
N LEU A 193 -0.32 -11.73 -13.44
CA LEU A 193 0.50 -11.31 -14.58
C LEU A 193 -0.33 -10.45 -15.53
N ASN A 194 0.12 -9.22 -15.76
CA ASN A 194 -0.36 -8.32 -16.79
C ASN A 194 0.81 -7.42 -17.25
N LYS A 195 0.76 -6.84 -18.46
CA LYS A 195 1.88 -6.06 -19.01
C LYS A 195 2.35 -4.93 -18.10
N TYR A 196 1.48 -4.41 -17.25
CA TYR A 196 1.77 -3.31 -16.36
C TYR A 196 2.47 -3.71 -15.06
N ASN A 197 2.66 -5.01 -14.82
CA ASN A 197 3.46 -5.58 -13.71
C ASN A 197 4.87 -6.00 -14.15
N PHE A 198 5.19 -5.80 -15.44
CA PHE A 198 6.51 -5.98 -15.99
C PHE A 198 7.17 -4.64 -16.31
N LEU A 199 8.50 -4.65 -16.29
CA LEU A 199 9.33 -3.50 -16.56
C LEU A 199 10.49 -3.89 -17.47
N VAL A 200 10.62 -3.29 -18.65
CA VAL A 200 11.82 -3.48 -19.47
C VAL A 200 12.85 -2.43 -19.08
N THR A 201 14.06 -2.88 -18.78
CA THR A 201 15.18 -2.04 -18.33
C THR A 201 16.45 -2.40 -19.10
N GLU A 202 17.49 -1.57 -19.01
CA GLU A 202 18.81 -1.90 -19.57
C GLU A 202 19.42 -3.19 -18.96
N GLU A 203 19.01 -3.54 -17.74
CA GLU A 203 19.42 -4.76 -17.03
C GLU A 203 18.49 -5.97 -17.30
N GLY A 204 17.57 -5.85 -18.26
CA GLY A 204 16.57 -6.87 -18.58
C GLY A 204 15.19 -6.59 -17.97
N VAL A 205 14.32 -7.60 -18.05
CA VAL A 205 12.93 -7.51 -17.57
C VAL A 205 12.89 -7.65 -16.04
N LYS A 206 12.14 -6.76 -15.38
CA LYS A 206 11.85 -6.79 -13.95
C LYS A 206 10.37 -7.05 -13.74
N LEU A 207 10.04 -7.76 -12.66
CA LEU A 207 8.67 -8.06 -12.26
C LEU A 207 8.37 -7.40 -10.92
N PHE A 208 7.15 -6.89 -10.75
CA PHE A 208 6.70 -6.21 -9.54
C PHE A 208 5.20 -6.43 -9.31
N ASP A 209 4.71 -5.95 -8.16
CA ASP A 209 3.34 -6.11 -7.68
C ASP A 209 2.96 -7.55 -7.30
N PHE A 210 3.65 -8.07 -6.29
CA PHE A 210 3.46 -9.43 -5.77
C PHE A 210 2.32 -9.54 -4.73
N GLU A 211 1.33 -8.63 -4.75
CA GLU A 211 0.28 -8.56 -3.73
C GLU A 211 -0.53 -9.86 -3.62
N VAL A 212 -0.80 -10.52 -4.75
CA VAL A 212 -1.58 -11.76 -4.84
C VAL A 212 -0.73 -12.99 -5.16
N SER A 213 0.60 -12.86 -5.08
CA SER A 213 1.50 -13.97 -5.33
C SER A 213 1.42 -15.03 -4.24
N ALA A 214 1.68 -16.28 -4.61
CA ALA A 214 1.64 -17.41 -3.70
C ALA A 214 2.90 -18.26 -3.84
N ALA A 215 3.24 -19.01 -2.79
CA ALA A 215 4.16 -20.12 -2.94
C ALA A 215 3.50 -21.18 -3.84
N GLN A 216 4.28 -21.85 -4.68
CA GLN A 216 3.75 -22.87 -5.59
C GLN A 216 3.02 -24.00 -4.87
N GLU A 217 3.43 -24.33 -3.64
CA GLU A 217 2.78 -25.34 -2.81
C GLU A 217 1.38 -24.92 -2.32
N ASP A 218 1.12 -23.61 -2.26
CA ASP A 218 -0.16 -23.02 -1.82
C ASP A 218 -1.06 -22.59 -3.00
N ALA A 219 -0.53 -22.63 -4.24
CA ALA A 219 -1.23 -22.22 -5.44
C ALA A 219 -2.06 -23.37 -6.05
N ASP A 220 -3.07 -23.01 -6.85
CA ASP A 220 -3.88 -24.02 -7.54
C ASP A 220 -3.01 -24.86 -8.51
N PRO A 221 -3.25 -26.18 -8.61
CA PRO A 221 -2.51 -27.03 -9.54
C PRO A 221 -2.61 -26.52 -10.97
N GLY A 222 -1.45 -26.32 -11.63
CA GLY A 222 -1.37 -25.81 -13.00
C GLY A 222 -1.18 -24.30 -13.12
N SER A 223 -1.23 -23.54 -12.02
CA SER A 223 -1.10 -22.07 -12.04
C SER A 223 0.15 -21.57 -12.77
N THR A 224 1.30 -22.25 -12.61
CA THR A 224 2.55 -21.89 -13.31
C THR A 224 2.44 -22.08 -14.83
N GLU A 225 1.80 -23.16 -15.27
CA GLU A 225 1.58 -23.44 -16.68
C GLU A 225 0.57 -22.44 -17.29
N ASP A 226 -0.47 -22.08 -16.55
CA ASP A 226 -1.49 -21.10 -16.96
C ASP A 226 -0.93 -19.67 -17.03
N GLU A 227 -0.01 -19.32 -16.14
CA GLU A 227 0.73 -18.06 -16.22
C GLU A 227 1.52 -17.95 -17.52
N LEU A 228 2.28 -19.00 -17.87
CA LEU A 228 3.09 -19.04 -19.09
C LEU A 228 2.24 -19.11 -20.36
N LYS A 229 1.19 -19.94 -20.38
CA LYS A 229 0.28 -20.07 -21.55
C LYS A 229 -0.45 -18.77 -21.87
N GLY A 230 -0.89 -18.04 -20.84
CA GLY A 230 -1.64 -16.79 -21.02
C GLY A 230 -0.78 -15.55 -21.20
N LEU A 231 0.55 -15.64 -21.06
CA LEU A 231 1.43 -14.47 -20.99
C LEU A 231 1.39 -13.61 -22.25
N ALA A 232 1.39 -14.21 -23.45
CA ALA A 232 1.32 -13.46 -24.71
C ALA A 232 0.06 -12.58 -24.79
N ALA A 233 -1.11 -13.16 -24.48
CA ALA A 233 -2.37 -12.42 -24.47
C ALA A 233 -2.38 -11.28 -23.44
N ARG A 234 -1.77 -11.48 -22.27
CA ARG A 234 -1.65 -10.46 -21.21
C ARG A 234 -0.70 -9.31 -21.58
N LEU A 235 0.28 -9.56 -22.44
CA LEU A 235 1.17 -8.52 -22.97
C LEU A 235 0.50 -7.69 -24.07
N GLU A 236 -0.34 -8.31 -24.88
CA GLU A 236 -1.10 -7.66 -25.96
C GLU A 236 -2.39 -6.99 -25.49
N ASP A 237 -2.84 -7.24 -24.26
CA ASP A 237 -4.11 -6.71 -23.76
C ASP A 237 -4.17 -5.18 -23.80
N GLU A 238 -5.10 -4.63 -24.58
CA GLU A 238 -5.37 -3.20 -24.68
C GLU A 238 -6.56 -2.75 -23.83
N SER A 239 -7.26 -3.68 -23.17
CA SER A 239 -8.45 -3.37 -22.37
C SER A 239 -8.16 -2.50 -21.14
N GLY A 240 -6.90 -2.47 -20.70
CA GLY A 240 -6.48 -1.71 -19.52
C GLY A 240 -6.69 -2.45 -18.21
N ILE A 241 -7.01 -3.75 -18.25
CA ILE A 241 -7.01 -4.62 -17.08
C ILE A 241 -5.59 -4.63 -16.48
N GLY A 242 -5.49 -4.45 -15.15
CA GLY A 242 -4.21 -4.32 -14.44
C GLY A 242 -3.63 -2.89 -14.38
N ARG A 243 -4.11 -1.94 -15.19
CA ARG A 243 -3.57 -0.57 -15.24
C ARG A 243 -3.75 0.23 -13.95
N HIS A 244 -4.81 -0.04 -13.18
CA HIS A 244 -5.16 0.72 -11.97
C HIS A 244 -4.23 0.42 -10.77
N GLY A 245 -3.45 -0.68 -10.81
CA GLY A 245 -2.42 -1.02 -9.83
C GLY A 245 -0.99 -0.63 -10.26
N SER A 246 -0.80 -0.29 -11.54
CA SER A 246 0.52 -0.08 -12.10
C SER A 246 1.16 1.24 -11.71
N LEU A 247 2.49 1.24 -11.77
CA LEU A 247 3.36 2.39 -11.59
C LEU A 247 3.23 3.45 -12.70
N PHE A 248 2.58 3.14 -13.84
CA PHE A 248 2.57 3.99 -15.05
C PHE A 248 1.23 4.02 -15.82
#